data_AF-A0A1A2TK16-F1
#
_entry.id   AF-A0A1A2TK16-F1
#
_cell.length_a   1.000
_cell.length_b   1.000
_cell.length_c   1.000
_cell.angle_alpha   90.00
_cell.angle_beta   90.00
_cell.angle_gamma   90.00
#
_symmetry.space_group_name_H-M   'P 1'
#
loop_
_entity.id
_entity.type
_entity.pdbx_description
1 polymer ?
#
loop_
_entity_poly.entity_id
_entity_poly.type
_entity_poly.pdbx_seq_one_letter_code
_entity_poly.pdbx_strand_id
1 'polypeptide(L)'
;MADTPGNEAARRSQELLRRGRELADGHSITEADVRRAAERAESAHARDEEAHRRESRRHYEAAIAHERAAEIQELAVAEGLGDVDAHKRAAEREREAARRNFVAAQEAVHPDAD
;
A
#
# COMPACT_ATOMS: atom_id res chain seq x y z
N MET A 1 10.39 -7.77 -23.93
CA MET A 1 11.05 -7.07 -22.80
C MET A 1 9.94 -6.62 -21.87
N ALA A 2 9.94 -7.06 -20.62
CA ALA A 2 8.84 -6.76 -19.70
C ALA A 2 8.84 -5.26 -19.37
N ASP A 3 7.69 -4.61 -19.54
CA ASP A 3 7.46 -3.24 -19.09
C ASP A 3 7.47 -3.23 -17.56
N THR A 4 8.58 -2.77 -16.98
CA THR A 4 8.66 -2.58 -15.53
C THR A 4 7.83 -1.35 -15.13
N PRO A 5 7.32 -1.29 -13.88
CA PRO A 5 6.57 -0.12 -13.39
C PRO A 5 7.32 1.21 -13.59
N GLY A 6 8.64 1.20 -13.46
CA GLY A 6 9.50 2.36 -13.71
C GLY A 6 9.52 2.80 -15.18
N ASN A 7 9.53 1.85 -16.12
CA ASN A 7 9.48 2.15 -17.56
C ASN A 7 8.12 2.71 -17.98
N GLU A 8 7.03 2.23 -17.38
CA GLU A 8 5.69 2.80 -17.59
C GLU A 8 5.56 4.23 -17.07
N ALA A 9 6.06 4.49 -15.85
CA ALA A 9 6.03 5.82 -15.26
C ALA A 9 6.86 6.82 -16.08
N ALA A 10 8.05 6.41 -16.55
CA ALA A 10 8.90 7.23 -17.41
C ALA A 10 8.21 7.56 -18.75
N ARG A 11 7.60 6.56 -19.41
CA ARG A 11 6.84 6.79 -20.65
C ARG A 11 5.66 7.72 -20.43
N ARG A 12 4.91 7.56 -19.33
CA ARG A 12 3.79 8.44 -18.99
C ARG A 12 4.26 9.89 -18.76
N SER A 13 5.36 10.07 -18.04
CA SER A 13 5.94 11.40 -17.82
C SER A 13 6.31 12.09 -19.13
N GLN A 14 6.98 11.37 -20.04
CA GLN A 14 7.32 11.89 -21.37
C GLN A 14 6.07 12.21 -22.21
N GLU A 15 5.05 11.36 -22.17
CA GLU A 15 3.77 11.60 -22.84
C GLU A 15 3.07 12.87 -22.33
N LEU A 16 3.01 13.06 -21.01
CA LEU A 16 2.42 14.24 -20.38
C LEU A 16 3.19 15.53 -20.70
N LEU A 17 4.53 15.47 -20.68
CA LEU A 17 5.37 16.61 -21.07
C LEU A 17 5.15 17.01 -22.53
N ARG A 18 5.05 16.03 -23.43
CA ARG A 18 4.76 16.29 -24.85
C ARG A 18 3.38 16.95 -25.01
N ARG A 19 2.34 16.38 -24.38
CA ARG A 19 0.99 16.94 -24.41
C ARG A 19 0.90 18.34 -23.82
N GLY A 20 1.61 18.60 -22.73
CA GLY A 20 1.66 19.93 -22.13
C GLY A 20 2.23 20.98 -23.10
N ARG A 21 3.24 20.63 -23.90
CA ARG A 21 3.77 21.49 -24.96
C ARG A 21 2.78 21.67 -26.10
N GLU A 22 2.20 20.58 -26.60
CA GLU A 22 1.19 20.63 -27.68
C GLU A 22 0.03 21.57 -27.32
N LEU A 23 -0.47 21.50 -26.09
CA LEU A 23 -1.52 22.38 -25.58
C LEU A 23 -1.05 23.84 -25.45
N ALA A 24 0.18 24.07 -24.96
CA ALA A 24 0.75 25.42 -24.86
C ALA A 24 0.96 26.06 -26.24
N ASP A 25 1.27 25.26 -27.25
CA ASP A 25 1.41 25.69 -28.65
C ASP A 25 0.05 25.88 -29.35
N GLY A 26 -1.07 25.68 -28.64
CA GLY A 26 -2.43 25.93 -29.15
C GLY A 26 -3.02 24.81 -29.99
N HIS A 27 -2.45 23.61 -29.96
CA HIS A 27 -3.06 22.46 -30.64
C HIS A 27 -4.45 22.15 -30.05
N SER A 28 -5.42 21.92 -30.92
CA SER A 28 -6.78 21.56 -30.52
C SER A 28 -6.83 20.17 -29.90
N ILE A 29 -7.55 20.02 -28.79
CA ILE A 29 -7.86 18.73 -28.19
C ILE A 29 -8.75 17.93 -29.14
N THR A 30 -8.37 16.70 -29.42
CA THR A 30 -9.13 15.77 -30.27
C THR A 30 -9.91 14.75 -29.45
N GLU A 31 -10.90 14.08 -30.06
CA GLU A 31 -11.60 12.96 -29.42
C GLU A 31 -10.66 11.80 -29.07
N ALA A 32 -9.60 11.59 -29.86
CA ALA A 32 -8.57 10.59 -29.56
C ALA A 32 -7.78 10.94 -28.29
N ASP A 33 -7.62 12.24 -28.01
CA ASP A 33 -6.95 12.73 -26.81
C ASP A 33 -7.79 12.48 -25.56
N VAL A 34 -9.10 12.73 -25.65
CA VAL A 34 -10.06 12.47 -24.58
C VAL A 34 -10.17 10.98 -24.29
N ARG A 35 -10.33 10.14 -25.31
CA ARG A 35 -10.43 8.67 -25.17
C ARG A 35 -9.20 8.10 -24.47
N ARG A 36 -8.02 8.53 -24.89
CA ARG A 36 -6.76 8.11 -24.26
C ARG A 36 -6.67 8.55 -22.81
N ALA A 37 -7.11 9.78 -22.49
CA ALA A 37 -7.12 10.25 -21.12
C ALA A 37 -8.05 9.39 -20.23
N ALA A 38 -9.23 9.02 -20.74
CA ALA A 38 -10.16 8.12 -20.05
C ALA A 38 -9.55 6.73 -19.81
N GLU A 39 -8.99 6.08 -20.83
CA GLU A 39 -8.32 4.77 -20.72
C GLU A 39 -7.17 4.82 -19.68
N ARG A 40 -6.41 5.92 -19.64
CA ARG A 40 -5.33 6.11 -18.66
C ARG A 40 -5.86 6.32 -17.24
N ALA A 41 -7.00 7.00 -17.08
CA ALA A 41 -7.63 7.20 -15.78
C ALA A 41 -8.16 5.87 -15.22
N GLU A 42 -8.87 5.09 -16.03
CA GLU A 42 -9.36 3.76 -15.66
C GLU A 42 -8.21 2.81 -15.28
N SER A 43 -7.15 2.77 -16.10
CA SER A 43 -5.96 1.97 -15.81
C SER A 43 -5.22 2.42 -14.54
N ALA A 44 -5.24 3.72 -14.23
CA ALA A 44 -4.65 4.23 -13.00
C ALA A 44 -5.50 3.82 -11.79
N HIS A 45 -6.82 3.98 -11.87
CA HIS A 45 -7.76 3.58 -10.82
C HIS A 45 -7.66 2.08 -10.51
N ALA A 46 -7.67 1.21 -11.53
CA ALA A 46 -7.53 -0.23 -11.31
C ALA A 46 -6.21 -0.62 -10.63
N ARG A 47 -5.11 0.09 -10.94
CA ARG A 47 -3.81 -0.13 -10.28
C ARG A 47 -3.79 0.36 -8.85
N ASP A 48 -4.49 1.44 -8.57
CA ASP A 48 -4.65 2.01 -7.25
C ASP A 48 -5.44 1.07 -6.33
N GLU A 49 -6.59 0.56 -6.80
CA GLU A 49 -7.36 -0.48 -6.10
C GLU A 49 -6.54 -1.75 -5.84
N GLU A 50 -5.70 -2.16 -6.80
CA GLU A 50 -4.79 -3.29 -6.60
C GLU A 50 -3.71 -2.97 -5.57
N ALA A 51 -3.19 -1.74 -5.55
CA ALA A 51 -2.22 -1.30 -4.56
C ALA A 51 -2.82 -1.31 -3.15
N HIS A 52 -4.02 -0.77 -2.98
CA HIS A 52 -4.76 -0.80 -1.71
C HIS A 52 -5.01 -2.23 -1.23
N ARG A 53 -5.45 -3.15 -2.11
CA ARG A 53 -5.60 -4.57 -1.74
C ARG A 53 -4.29 -5.22 -1.29
N ARG A 54 -3.16 -4.89 -1.93
CA ARG A 54 -1.85 -5.40 -1.52
C ARG A 54 -1.39 -4.80 -0.19
N GLU A 55 -1.64 -3.51 0.03
CA GLU A 55 -1.33 -2.82 1.28
C GLU A 55 -2.13 -3.40 2.46
N SER A 56 -3.45 -3.52 2.32
CA SER A 56 -4.31 -4.16 3.32
C SER A 56 -3.82 -5.56 3.68
N ARG A 57 -3.46 -6.37 2.67
CA ARG A 57 -2.91 -7.72 2.89
C ARG A 57 -1.59 -7.67 3.68
N ARG A 58 -0.68 -6.76 3.35
CA ARG A 58 0.61 -6.62 4.05
C ARG A 58 0.43 -6.20 5.50
N HIS A 59 -0.49 -5.28 5.77
CA HIS A 59 -0.83 -4.92 7.15
C HIS A 59 -1.41 -6.10 7.91
N TYR A 60 -2.31 -6.87 7.30
CA TYR A 60 -2.85 -8.07 7.92
C TYR A 60 -1.76 -9.13 8.22
N GLU A 61 -0.86 -9.38 7.28
CA GLU A 61 0.28 -10.29 7.46
C GLU A 61 1.23 -9.81 8.57
N ALA A 62 1.51 -8.51 8.62
CA ALA A 62 2.32 -7.90 9.69
C ALA A 62 1.63 -8.03 11.05
N ALA A 63 0.32 -7.84 11.12
CA ALA A 63 -0.45 -8.01 12.35
C ALA A 63 -0.34 -9.44 12.90
N ILE A 64 -0.45 -10.45 12.03
CA ILE A 64 -0.27 -11.86 12.42
C ILE A 64 1.16 -12.12 12.91
N ALA A 65 2.17 -11.55 12.25
CA ALA A 65 3.56 -11.73 12.66
C ALA A 65 3.81 -11.16 14.06
N HIS A 66 3.28 -9.98 14.35
CA HIS A 66 3.34 -9.37 15.67
C HIS A 66 2.57 -10.17 16.74
N GLU A 67 1.37 -10.68 16.42
CA GLU A 67 0.61 -11.53 17.35
C GLU A 67 1.39 -12.80 17.72
N ARG A 68 1.98 -13.49 16.73
CA ARG A 68 2.84 -14.66 16.97
C ARG A 68 4.08 -14.32 17.77
N ALA A 69 4.68 -13.15 17.53
CA ALA A 69 5.81 -12.68 18.32
C ALA A 69 5.41 -12.47 19.78
N ALA A 70 4.24 -11.87 20.04
CA ALA A 70 3.70 -11.72 21.38
C ALA A 70 3.48 -13.07 22.08
N GLU A 71 2.91 -14.05 21.39
CA GLU A 71 2.71 -15.41 21.91
C GLU A 71 4.04 -16.07 22.34
N ILE A 72 5.11 -15.89 21.55
CA ILE A 72 6.44 -16.40 21.89
C ILE A 72 6.98 -15.71 23.17
N GLN A 73 6.80 -14.40 23.30
CA GLN A 73 7.21 -13.66 24.50
C GLN A 73 6.41 -14.13 25.72
N GLU A 74 5.11 -14.37 25.58
CA GLU A 74 4.24 -14.87 26.65
C GLU A 74 4.59 -16.30 27.07
N LEU A 75 4.99 -17.16 26.13
CA LEU A 75 5.50 -18.48 26.45
C LEU A 75 6.80 -18.39 27.28
N ALA A 76 7.72 -17.50 26.91
CA ALA A 76 8.94 -17.26 27.70
C ALA A 76 8.61 -16.78 29.13
N VAL A 77 7.57 -15.96 29.30
CA VAL A 77 7.06 -15.57 30.64
C VAL A 77 6.52 -16.77 31.41
N ALA A 78 5.70 -17.61 30.77
CA ALA A 78 5.08 -18.78 31.40
C ALA A 78 6.12 -19.82 31.83
N GLU A 79 7.19 -19.99 31.06
CA GLU A 79 8.30 -20.88 31.36
C GLU A 79 9.36 -20.24 32.28
N GLY A 80 9.24 -18.94 32.58
CA GLY A 80 10.18 -18.21 33.43
C GLY A 80 11.57 -18.06 32.80
N LEU A 81 11.64 -18.01 31.47
CA LEU A 81 12.89 -17.87 30.72
C LEU A 81 13.33 -16.42 30.67
N GLY A 82 14.63 -16.18 30.93
CA GLY A 82 15.23 -14.86 30.77
C GLY A 82 14.68 -13.80 31.73
N ASP A 83 14.69 -12.55 31.28
CA ASP A 83 14.10 -11.43 32.02
C ASP A 83 12.58 -11.41 31.77
N VAL A 84 11.84 -12.00 32.71
CA VAL A 84 10.38 -12.13 32.65
C VAL A 84 9.69 -10.78 32.46
N ASP A 85 10.16 -9.71 33.10
CA ASP A 85 9.52 -8.41 32.98
C ASP A 85 9.85 -7.74 31.63
N ALA A 86 11.03 -7.99 31.07
CA ALA A 86 11.34 -7.61 29.70
C ALA A 86 10.45 -8.34 28.69
N HIS A 87 10.23 -9.65 28.86
CA HIS A 87 9.35 -10.45 28.01
C HIS A 87 7.89 -9.95 28.07
N LYS A 88 7.35 -9.64 29.27
CA LYS A 88 6.02 -9.04 29.42
C LYS A 88 5.88 -7.72 28.64
N ARG A 89 6.85 -6.81 28.82
CA ARG A 89 6.85 -5.53 28.08
C ARG A 89 6.99 -5.73 26.57
N ALA A 90 7.73 -6.75 26.15
CA ALA A 90 7.86 -7.09 24.73
C ALA A 90 6.54 -7.61 24.17
N ALA A 91 5.90 -8.57 24.83
CA ALA A 91 4.58 -9.08 24.45
C ALA A 91 3.55 -7.96 24.28
N GLU A 92 3.49 -7.02 25.23
CA GLU A 92 2.55 -5.90 25.16
C GLU A 92 2.79 -5.00 23.94
N ARG A 93 4.06 -4.67 23.65
CA ARG A 93 4.42 -3.89 22.45
C ARG A 93 4.07 -4.60 21.16
N GLU A 94 4.33 -5.91 21.09
CA GLU A 94 3.98 -6.73 19.93
C GLU A 94 2.45 -6.78 19.74
N ARG A 95 1.66 -6.96 20.82
CA ARG A 95 0.19 -6.89 20.74
C ARG A 95 -0.32 -5.53 20.30
N GLU A 96 0.30 -4.45 20.76
CA GLU A 96 -0.06 -3.11 20.32
C GLU A 96 0.25 -2.90 18.83
N ALA A 97 1.41 -3.34 18.37
CA ALA A 97 1.78 -3.31 16.96
C ALA A 97 0.84 -4.15 16.08
N ALA A 98 0.42 -5.34 16.57
CA ALA A 98 -0.56 -6.18 15.91
C ALA A 98 -1.90 -5.46 15.73
N ARG A 99 -2.41 -4.84 16.81
CA ARG A 99 -3.67 -4.06 16.77
C ARG A 99 -3.61 -2.91 15.77
N ARG A 100 -2.53 -2.12 15.79
CA ARG A 100 -2.35 -1.00 14.85
C ARG A 100 -2.36 -1.49 13.40
N ASN A 101 -1.68 -2.60 13.11
CA ASN A 101 -1.69 -3.19 11.78
C ASN A 101 -3.05 -3.77 11.38
N PHE A 102 -3.83 -4.35 12.29
CA PHE A 102 -5.20 -4.79 11.98
C PHE A 102 -6.14 -3.62 11.68
N VAL A 103 -6.00 -2.49 12.40
CA VAL A 103 -6.77 -1.27 12.10
C VAL A 103 -6.38 -0.75 10.72
N ALA A 104 -5.08 -0.59 10.44
CA ALA A 104 -4.59 -0.16 9.13
C ALA A 104 -5.04 -1.10 7.99
N ALA A 105 -5.08 -2.41 8.22
CA ALA A 105 -5.57 -3.38 7.24
C ALA A 105 -7.06 -3.19 6.91
N GLN A 106 -7.88 -2.78 7.89
CA GLN A 106 -9.31 -2.52 7.71
C GLN A 106 -9.56 -1.15 7.04
N GLU A 107 -8.81 -0.12 7.45
CA GLU A 107 -8.88 1.21 6.83
C GLU A 107 -8.49 1.16 5.36
N ALA A 108 -7.46 0.37 5.00
CA ALA A 108 -7.06 0.14 3.61
C ALA A 108 -8.11 -0.60 2.76
N VAL A 109 -9.13 -1.22 3.36
CA VAL A 109 -10.27 -1.84 2.66
C VAL A 109 -11.43 -0.86 2.47
N HIS A 110 -11.46 0.25 3.22
CA HIS A 110 -12.49 1.28 3.16
C HIS A 110 -11.91 2.68 2.87
N PRO A 111 -11.35 2.93 1.67
CA PRO A 111 -10.88 4.26 1.28
C PRO A 111 -12.01 5.27 1.00
N ASP A 112 -13.27 4.83 0.84
CA ASP A 112 -14.42 5.69 0.48
C ASP A 112 -15.33 6.08 1.66
N ALA A 113 -14.86 5.95 2.90
CA ALA A 113 -15.62 6.37 4.08
C ALA A 113 -15.20 7.77 4.55
N ASP A 114 -15.46 8.80 3.72
CA ASP A 114 -15.60 10.22 4.12
C ASP A 114 -16.35 11.03 3.05
#